data_AF-A0AAC9P5T2-F1
#
_entry.id   AF-A0AAC9P5T2-F1
#
_cell.length_a   1.000
_cell.length_b   1.000
_cell.length_c   1.000
_cell.angle_alpha   90.00
_cell.angle_beta   90.00
_cell.angle_gamma   90.00
#
_symmetry.space_group_name_H-M   'P 1'
#
loop_
_entity.id
_entity.type
_entity.pdbx_description
1 polymer ?
#
loop_
_entity_poly.entity_id
_entity_poly.type
_entity_poly.pdbx_seq_one_letter_code
_entity_poly.pdbx_strand_id
1 'polypeptide(L)'
;MLREDVAPILRAAGFRGTERTFVFPDADWFAQVGIQTSTASTSSRSRLTINAQVIPKAFWNQVRAERNYPAKPSPNVGYGRIGEFWEVRAGQLIDGQDRWWSLDASGRGRRELAVEIADLIVDVVLPAMQLCMATGDLTEPGNT
;
A
#
# COMPACT_ATOMS: atom_id res chain seq x y z
N MET A 1 14.23 8.37 4.57
CA MET A 1 12.86 8.72 4.98
C MET A 1 12.10 7.48 5.37
N LEU A 2 11.81 6.57 4.43
CA LEU A 2 10.96 5.41 4.69
C LEU A 2 11.42 4.54 5.86
N ARG A 3 12.69 4.14 5.88
CA ARG A 3 13.26 3.27 6.94
C ARG A 3 13.35 3.93 8.31
N GLU A 4 13.67 5.22 8.32
CA GLU A 4 14.07 5.95 9.53
C GLU A 4 12.90 6.68 10.18
N ASP A 5 11.96 7.19 9.38
CA ASP A 5 10.89 8.07 9.83
C ASP A 5 9.52 7.39 9.74
N VAL A 6 9.21 6.71 8.62
CA VAL A 6 7.90 6.07 8.39
C VAL A 6 7.80 4.70 9.06
N ALA A 7 8.80 3.84 8.84
CA ALA A 7 8.75 2.45 9.29
C ALA A 7 8.58 2.29 10.82
N PRO A 8 9.19 3.12 11.70
CA PRO A 8 8.93 3.03 13.13
C PRO A 8 7.46 3.26 13.50
N ILE A 9 6.79 4.24 12.88
CA ILE A 9 5.38 4.56 13.13
C ILE A 9 4.49 3.39 12.67
N LEU A 10 4.71 2.88 11.46
CA LEU A 10 3.93 1.76 10.94
C LEU A 10 4.11 0.49 11.79
N ARG A 11 5.32 0.24 12.30
CA ARG A 11 5.56 -0.89 13.22
C ARG A 11 4.84 -0.72 14.55
N ALA A 12 4.79 0.50 15.09
CA ALA A 12 4.01 0.80 16.29
C ALA A 12 2.50 0.54 16.06
N ALA A 13 2.01 0.76 14.84
CA ALA A 13 0.65 0.42 14.41
C ALA A 13 0.43 -1.07 14.04
N GLY A 14 1.44 -1.93 14.20
CA GLY A 14 1.33 -3.37 13.99
C GLY A 14 1.80 -3.90 12.63
N PHE A 15 2.24 -3.02 11.72
CA PHE A 15 2.83 -3.47 10.45
C PHE A 15 4.22 -4.11 10.64
N ARG A 16 4.60 -4.97 9.70
CA ARG A 16 5.97 -5.49 9.53
C ARG A 16 6.55 -5.01 8.21
N GLY A 17 7.83 -4.67 8.18
CA GLY A 17 8.49 -4.14 6.99
C GLY A 17 9.49 -3.04 7.33
N THR A 18 10.25 -2.59 6.34
CA THR A 18 11.35 -1.64 6.56
C THR A 18 11.42 -0.52 5.55
N GLU A 19 10.89 -0.67 4.33
CA GLU A 19 11.13 0.30 3.27
C GLU A 19 9.91 0.50 2.37
N ARG A 20 9.79 -0.32 1.33
CA ARG A 20 8.85 -0.09 0.23
C ARG A 20 7.59 -0.92 0.32
N THR A 21 7.58 -1.90 1.21
CA THR A 21 6.44 -2.78 1.42
C THR A 21 6.30 -3.04 2.92
N PHE A 22 5.10 -2.83 3.42
CA PHE A 22 4.70 -3.08 4.79
C PHE A 22 3.51 -4.04 4.79
N VAL A 23 3.52 -5.00 5.69
CA VAL A 23 2.51 -6.05 5.80
C VAL A 23 1.81 -5.91 7.13
N PHE A 24 0.49 -5.83 7.12
CA PHE A 24 -0.31 -6.02 8.33
C PHE A 24 -0.48 -7.53 8.54
N PRO A 25 0.07 -8.12 9.61
CA PRO A 25 0.07 -9.57 9.78
C PRO A 25 -1.34 -10.11 9.95
N ASP A 26 -1.69 -11.09 9.13
CA ASP A 26 -2.96 -11.80 9.22
C ASP A 26 -2.76 -13.28 8.81
N ALA A 27 -3.60 -14.18 9.32
CA ALA A 27 -3.54 -15.61 9.05
C ALA A 27 -4.08 -15.98 7.65
N ASP A 28 -5.13 -15.31 7.21
CA ASP A 28 -5.92 -15.64 6.02
C ASP A 28 -5.74 -14.64 4.88
N TRP A 29 -5.22 -13.45 5.19
CA TRP A 29 -5.09 -12.35 4.23
C TRP A 29 -3.64 -11.98 3.94
N PHE A 30 -3.35 -11.67 2.67
CA PHE A 30 -2.24 -10.79 2.32
C PHE A 30 -2.74 -9.35 2.41
N ALA A 31 -2.48 -8.69 3.55
CA ALA A 31 -2.81 -7.30 3.80
C ALA A 31 -1.54 -6.45 3.75
N GLN A 32 -1.38 -5.63 2.71
CA GLN A 32 -0.10 -5.00 2.38
C GLN A 32 -0.26 -3.55 1.92
N VAL A 33 0.75 -2.74 2.24
CA VAL A 33 0.93 -1.38 1.74
C VAL A 33 2.27 -1.29 0.99
N GLY A 34 2.24 -0.71 -0.19
CA GLY A 34 3.38 -0.50 -1.07
C GLY A 34 3.65 0.98 -1.30
N ILE A 35 4.91 1.39 -1.12
CA ILE A 35 5.37 2.73 -1.49
C ILE A 35 6.01 2.65 -2.87
N GLN A 36 5.29 3.15 -3.86
CA GLN A 36 5.72 3.17 -5.26
C GLN A 36 6.35 4.51 -5.59
N THR A 37 7.51 4.49 -6.23
CA THR A 37 8.19 5.69 -6.75
C THR A 37 7.93 5.79 -8.23
N SER A 38 7.70 7.01 -8.71
CA SER A 38 7.51 7.27 -10.14
C SER A 38 8.79 6.96 -10.91
N THR A 39 8.66 6.38 -12.10
CA THR A 39 9.74 6.25 -13.09
C THR A 39 10.20 7.59 -13.64
N ALA A 40 9.39 8.65 -13.49
CA ALA A 40 9.75 10.03 -13.84
C ALA A 40 10.48 10.77 -12.70
N SER A 41 10.89 10.07 -11.64
CA SER A 41 11.74 10.66 -10.59
C SER A 41 13.13 10.96 -11.15
N THR A 42 13.67 12.13 -10.82
CA THR A 42 15.01 12.56 -11.21
C THR A 42 15.94 12.59 -9.99
N SER A 43 17.23 12.84 -10.20
CA SER A 43 18.17 13.09 -9.11
C SER A 43 17.79 14.32 -8.25
N SER A 44 16.97 15.23 -8.79
CA SER A 44 16.53 16.47 -8.13
C SER A 44 15.15 16.38 -7.48
N ARG A 45 14.31 15.40 -7.86
CA ARG A 45 12.95 15.26 -7.35
C ARG A 45 12.48 13.81 -7.38
N SER A 46 12.12 13.28 -6.23
CA SER A 46 11.45 11.99 -6.11
C SER A 46 9.93 12.19 -6.04
N ARG A 47 9.18 11.40 -6.81
CA ARG A 47 7.72 11.32 -6.69
C ARG A 47 7.32 9.95 -6.18
N LEU A 48 6.40 9.91 -5.24
CA LEU A 48 5.88 8.65 -4.70
C LEU A 48 4.37 8.68 -4.53
N THR A 49 3.81 7.49 -4.41
CA THR A 49 2.41 7.20 -4.11
C THR A 49 2.34 5.94 -3.24
N ILE A 50 1.17 5.68 -2.67
CA ILE A 50 0.95 4.59 -1.73
C ILE A 50 -0.15 3.70 -2.32
N ASN A 51 0.17 2.43 -2.53
CA ASN A 51 -0.77 1.40 -2.94
C ASN A 51 -1.15 0.55 -1.72
N ALA A 52 -2.42 0.23 -1.57
CA ALA A 52 -2.90 -0.71 -0.56
C ALA A 52 -3.55 -1.91 -1.25
N GLN A 53 -3.38 -3.09 -0.66
CA GLN A 53 -3.82 -4.35 -1.25
C GLN A 53 -4.26 -5.33 -0.16
N VAL A 54 -5.44 -5.95 -0.35
CA VAL A 54 -5.97 -7.04 0.47
C VAL A 54 -6.39 -8.18 -0.45
N ILE A 55 -5.85 -9.37 -0.19
CA ILE A 55 -6.05 -10.57 -1.00
C ILE A 55 -6.24 -11.79 -0.10
N PRO A 56 -7.27 -12.64 -0.29
CA PRO A 56 -7.35 -13.91 0.42
C PRO A 56 -6.17 -14.82 0.03
N LYS A 57 -5.45 -15.37 1.00
CA LYS A 57 -4.30 -16.25 0.74
C LYS A 57 -4.71 -17.52 -0.01
N ALA A 58 -5.87 -18.08 0.33
CA ALA A 58 -6.40 -19.26 -0.35
C ALA A 58 -6.58 -18.99 -1.86
N PHE A 59 -7.20 -17.86 -2.19
CA PHE A 59 -7.41 -17.43 -3.56
C PHE A 59 -6.08 -17.15 -4.29
N TRP A 60 -5.17 -16.39 -3.67
CA TRP A 60 -3.85 -16.15 -4.26
C TRP A 60 -3.10 -17.45 -4.55
N ASN A 61 -3.16 -18.42 -3.64
CA ASN A 61 -2.50 -19.72 -3.80
C ASN A 61 -3.08 -20.53 -4.96
N GLN A 62 -4.38 -20.41 -5.24
CA GLN A 62 -5.00 -21.01 -6.41
C GLN A 62 -4.51 -20.32 -7.70
N VAL A 63 -4.66 -19.00 -7.80
CA VAL A 63 -4.35 -18.25 -9.03
C VAL A 63 -2.86 -18.30 -9.37
N ARG A 64 -1.98 -18.28 -8.35
CA ARG A 64 -0.53 -18.25 -8.60
C ARG A 64 0.01 -19.50 -9.27
N ALA A 65 -0.62 -20.65 -9.04
CA ALA A 65 -0.22 -21.91 -9.66
C ALA A 65 -0.51 -21.91 -11.17
N GLU A 66 -1.65 -21.33 -11.56
CA GLU A 66 -2.09 -21.24 -12.96
C GLU A 66 -1.30 -20.19 -13.75
N ARG A 67 -0.98 -19.06 -13.11
CA ARG A 67 -0.38 -17.90 -13.79
C ARG A 67 1.12 -17.72 -13.55
N ASN A 68 1.75 -18.69 -12.89
CA ASN A 68 3.17 -18.64 -12.51
C ASN A 68 3.53 -17.36 -11.71
N TYR A 69 2.67 -16.99 -10.77
CA TYR A 69 2.88 -15.82 -9.91
C TYR A 69 3.73 -16.14 -8.66
N PRO A 70 4.37 -15.11 -8.06
CA PRO A 70 5.22 -15.30 -6.87
C PRO A 70 4.44 -15.88 -5.68
N ALA A 71 5.19 -16.41 -4.70
CA ALA A 71 4.64 -16.96 -3.46
C ALA A 71 3.86 -15.94 -2.64
N LYS A 72 4.21 -14.66 -2.74
CA LYS A 72 3.50 -13.53 -2.12
C LYS A 72 3.24 -12.47 -3.19
N PRO A 73 2.03 -11.87 -3.23
CA PRO A 73 1.76 -10.76 -4.12
C PRO A 73 2.53 -9.52 -3.66
N SER A 74 2.81 -8.61 -4.59
CA SER A 74 3.38 -7.30 -4.31
C SER A 74 2.31 -6.21 -4.52
N PRO A 75 2.10 -5.29 -3.57
CA PRO A 75 1.18 -4.18 -3.73
C PRO A 75 1.63 -3.14 -4.78
N ASN A 76 2.84 -3.29 -5.33
CA ASN A 76 3.38 -2.40 -6.37
C ASN A 76 3.36 -3.05 -7.77
N VAL A 77 2.77 -4.24 -7.93
CA VAL A 77 2.64 -4.95 -9.20
C VAL A 77 1.17 -5.10 -9.54
N GLY A 78 0.78 -4.67 -10.74
CA GLY A 78 -0.55 -4.95 -11.29
C GLY A 78 -0.62 -6.39 -11.76
N TYR A 79 -1.44 -7.21 -11.11
CA TYR A 79 -1.67 -8.60 -11.51
C TYR A 79 -2.84 -8.77 -12.50
N GLY A 80 -3.46 -7.65 -12.91
CA GLY A 80 -4.67 -7.63 -13.75
C GLY A 80 -5.94 -7.88 -12.95
N ARG A 81 -7.11 -7.76 -13.58
CA ARG A 81 -8.40 -8.09 -12.95
C ARG A 81 -8.56 -9.60 -12.86
N ILE A 82 -7.90 -10.20 -11.89
CA ILE A 82 -7.88 -11.65 -11.69
C ILE A 82 -8.98 -12.14 -10.74
N GLY A 83 -9.83 -11.26 -10.18
CA GLY A 83 -10.98 -11.63 -9.33
C GLY A 83 -10.94 -10.99 -7.95
N GLU A 84 -10.99 -11.82 -6.90
CA GLU A 84 -11.09 -11.46 -5.47
C GLU A 84 -9.85 -10.72 -4.91
N PHE A 85 -9.67 -9.46 -5.33
CA PHE A 85 -8.63 -8.58 -4.81
C PHE A 85 -9.22 -7.21 -4.56
N TRP A 86 -8.90 -6.66 -3.39
CA TRP A 86 -9.07 -5.24 -3.14
C TRP A 86 -7.73 -4.56 -3.34
N GLU A 87 -7.67 -3.60 -4.26
CA GLU A 87 -6.52 -2.74 -4.47
C GLU A 87 -6.96 -1.29 -4.62
N VAL A 88 -6.20 -0.37 -4.01
CA VAL A 88 -6.51 1.05 -4.10
C VAL A 88 -5.24 1.88 -3.96
N ARG A 89 -5.22 3.05 -4.60
CA ARG A 89 -4.22 4.08 -4.29
C ARG A 89 -4.70 4.87 -3.09
N ALA A 90 -3.89 5.01 -2.05
CA ALA A 90 -4.30 5.60 -0.78
C ALA A 90 -4.88 7.02 -0.92
N GLY A 91 -4.46 7.79 -1.94
CA GLY A 91 -5.07 9.08 -2.25
C GLY A 91 -6.57 9.00 -2.53
N GLN A 92 -7.03 7.92 -3.19
CA GLN A 92 -8.43 7.71 -3.55
C GLN A 92 -9.31 7.50 -2.31
N LEU A 93 -8.74 7.02 -1.21
CA LEU A 93 -9.47 6.87 0.05
C LEU A 93 -9.75 8.21 0.75
N ILE A 94 -9.09 9.29 0.34
CA ILE A 94 -9.28 10.63 0.93
C ILE A 94 -10.42 11.38 0.23
N ASP A 95 -10.35 11.47 -1.09
CA ASP A 95 -11.26 12.29 -1.91
C ASP A 95 -11.54 11.69 -3.30
N GLY A 96 -11.22 10.41 -3.51
CA GLY A 96 -11.34 9.73 -4.80
C GLY A 96 -10.24 10.05 -5.81
N GLN A 97 -9.27 10.93 -5.50
CA GLN A 97 -8.23 11.32 -6.44
C GLN A 97 -6.92 10.55 -6.25
N ASP A 98 -6.19 10.27 -7.35
CA ASP A 98 -4.83 9.74 -7.25
C ASP A 98 -3.87 10.83 -6.74
N ARG A 99 -3.26 10.58 -5.58
CA ARG A 99 -2.31 11.50 -4.94
C ARG A 99 -0.88 11.04 -5.13
N TRP A 100 -0.04 12.01 -5.49
CA TRP A 100 1.40 11.85 -5.65
C TRP A 100 2.14 12.89 -4.83
N TRP A 101 2.93 12.42 -3.87
CA TRP A 101 3.82 13.27 -3.09
C TRP A 101 5.13 13.51 -3.81
N SER A 102 5.73 14.66 -3.56
CA SER A 102 7.03 15.04 -4.11
C SER A 102 7.99 15.37 -2.97
N LEU A 103 9.20 14.84 -3.07
CA LEU A 103 10.31 15.21 -2.21
C LEU A 103 11.40 15.79 -3.10
N ASP A 104 11.81 17.03 -2.83
CA ASP A 104 12.96 17.62 -3.50
C ASP A 104 14.27 17.04 -2.94
N ALA A 105 15.35 17.19 -3.71
CA ALA A 105 16.67 16.70 -3.31
C ALA A 105 17.30 17.45 -2.13
N SER A 106 16.76 18.60 -1.73
CA SER A 106 17.23 19.32 -0.53
C SER A 106 16.81 18.62 0.76
N GLY A 107 15.80 17.74 0.69
CA GLY A 107 15.27 17.03 1.84
C GLY A 107 14.44 17.92 2.78
N ARG A 108 14.18 19.17 2.40
CA ARG A 108 13.23 20.04 3.09
C ARG A 108 11.84 19.40 3.05
N GLY A 109 11.12 19.43 4.18
CA GLY A 109 9.81 18.81 4.27
C GLY A 109 9.83 17.28 4.45
N ARG A 110 11.02 16.64 4.54
CA ARG A 110 11.13 15.18 4.63
C ARG A 110 10.39 14.61 5.85
N ARG A 111 10.50 15.25 7.01
CA ARG A 111 9.87 14.73 8.25
C ARG A 111 8.38 14.96 8.23
N GLU A 112 7.95 16.12 7.77
CA GLU A 112 6.56 16.50 7.59
C GLU A 112 5.87 15.52 6.63
N LEU A 113 6.51 15.22 5.49
CA LEU A 113 6.03 14.22 4.53
C LEU A 113 6.00 12.81 5.13
N ALA A 114 7.00 12.44 5.95
CA ALA A 114 7.02 11.14 6.59
C ALA A 114 5.84 10.96 7.57
N VAL A 115 5.53 11.99 8.36
CA VAL A 115 4.37 12.01 9.26
C VAL A 115 3.08 11.95 8.44
N GLU A 116 2.92 12.79 7.42
CA GLU A 116 1.74 12.76 6.54
C GLU A 116 1.49 11.38 5.93
N ILE A 117 2.54 10.73 5.41
CA ILE A 117 2.45 9.37 4.86
C ILE A 117 2.06 8.36 5.93
N ALA A 118 2.65 8.46 7.13
CA ALA A 118 2.38 7.53 8.21
C ALA A 118 0.95 7.68 8.73
N ASP A 119 0.48 8.91 8.96
CA ASP A 119 -0.88 9.23 9.39
C ASP A 119 -1.89 8.76 8.34
N LEU A 120 -1.64 9.00 7.06
CA LEU A 120 -2.50 8.47 5.99
C LEU A 120 -2.61 6.94 6.04
N ILE A 121 -1.49 6.25 6.26
CA ILE A 121 -1.50 4.78 6.32
C ILE A 121 -2.23 4.29 7.57
N VAL A 122 -1.98 4.90 8.73
CA VAL A 122 -2.50 4.43 10.01
C VAL A 122 -3.97 4.81 10.20
N ASP A 123 -4.36 6.03 9.83
CA ASP A 123 -5.67 6.59 10.14
C ASP A 123 -6.70 6.35 9.02
N VAL A 124 -6.25 6.08 7.80
CA VAL A 124 -7.14 5.89 6.64
C VAL A 124 -6.98 4.52 6.00
N VAL A 125 -5.75 4.15 5.60
CA VAL A 125 -5.52 2.92 4.84
C VAL A 125 -5.76 1.68 5.71
N LEU A 126 -5.20 1.65 6.92
CA LEU A 126 -5.30 0.50 7.80
C LEU A 126 -6.78 0.19 8.18
N PRO A 127 -7.60 1.16 8.61
CA PRO A 127 -9.03 0.91 8.85
C PRO A 127 -9.77 0.38 7.62
N ALA A 128 -9.48 0.90 6.42
CA ALA A 128 -10.09 0.41 5.18
C ALA A 128 -9.69 -1.04 4.89
N MET A 129 -8.41 -1.39 5.04
CA MET A 129 -7.93 -2.76 4.90
C MET A 129 -8.59 -3.70 5.92
N GLN A 130 -8.71 -3.27 7.17
CA GLN A 130 -9.35 -4.04 8.23
C GLN A 130 -10.84 -4.27 7.96
N LEU A 131 -11.53 -3.26 7.43
CA LEU A 131 -12.92 -3.40 7.01
C LEU A 131 -13.07 -4.45 5.92
N CYS A 132 -12.25 -4.41 4.86
CA CYS A 132 -12.25 -5.41 3.79
C CYS A 132 -12.00 -6.83 4.33
N MET A 133 -11.03 -7.00 5.23
CA MET A 133 -10.75 -8.31 5.84
C MET A 133 -11.91 -8.80 6.72
N ALA A 134 -12.58 -7.89 7.44
CA ALA A 134 -13.68 -8.23 8.34
C ALA A 134 -14.97 -8.59 7.61
N THR A 135 -15.27 -7.91 6.49
CA THR A 135 -16.51 -8.14 5.71
C THR A 135 -16.32 -9.14 4.58
N GLY A 136 -15.08 -9.37 4.14
CA GLY A 136 -14.79 -10.08 2.89
C GLY A 136 -15.21 -9.31 1.64
N ASP A 137 -15.61 -8.05 1.78
CA ASP A 137 -15.98 -7.18 0.66
C ASP A 137 -14.70 -6.63 0.02
N LEU A 138 -14.43 -7.13 -1.19
CA LEU A 138 -13.26 -6.79 -1.99
C LEU A 138 -13.60 -5.85 -3.15
N THR A 139 -14.75 -5.18 -3.10
CA THR A 139 -15.11 -4.16 -4.09
C THR A 139 -14.21 -2.93 -3.97
N GLU A 140 -13.71 -2.41 -5.11
CA GLU A 140 -12.92 -1.18 -5.13
C GLU A 140 -13.77 0.03 -4.70
N PRO A 141 -13.27 0.89 -3.81
CA PRO A 141 -13.97 2.11 -3.43
C PRO A 141 -14.09 3.03 -4.66
N GLY A 142 -15.33 3.32 -5.06
CA GLY A 142 -15.66 4.19 -6.21
C GLY A 142 -16.33 3.51 -7.41
N ASN A 143 -16.69 2.22 -7.30
CA ASN A 143 -17.40 1.47 -8.37
C ASN A 143 -18.92 1.25 -8.11
N THR A 144 -19.54 2.03 -7.20
CA THR A 144 -21.00 2.06 -7.01
C THR A 144 -21.69 3.06 -7.93
#